data_AF-A0A959GAB5-F1
#
_entry.id   AF-A0A959GAB5-F1
#
_cell.length_a   1.000
_cell.length_b   1.000
_cell.length_c   1.000
_cell.angle_alpha   90.00
_cell.angle_beta   90.00
_cell.angle_gamma   90.00
#
_symmetry.space_group_name_H-M   'P 1'
#
loop_
_entity.id
_entity.type
_entity.pdbx_description
1 polymer ?
#
loop_
_entity_poly.entity_id
_entity_poly.type
_entity_poly.pdbx_seq_one_letter_code
_entity_poly.pdbx_strand_id
1 'polypeptide(L)'
;MKTVLPRLYALYTLFLLGSALIPLTAQQYRAIDGRNNNFLEPEWGAAGVQVVTATTVGYEDGISEPAGPGRPNPRFISNALFAQTSLKNDPRGLSAYTWAWGQFIDHDITLVPDDHSESMNIAVPPFDAFFDPAGTGSVVIPMRRSAYDPATGTGPDNPRVHINGITAFIDASAVYGADEERAAWLRSFAGGRLKVSTGNLPPFNTTTGELGAPIDPNTPAMAMPFPFVQHWFVVGDERGNENPFLLAMHTLFLREHNRLCAELAEEHPAWTDEQLYQHARKLVGALMQAIVYEEWLPTLGVRLQPYNSYNPYT
;
A
#
# COMPACT_ATOMS: atom_id res chain seq x y z
N MET A 1 -72.42 54.36 -22.68
CA MET A 1 -72.11 55.36 -21.64
C MET A 1 -71.06 54.77 -20.70
N LYS A 2 -69.90 55.44 -20.62
CA LYS A 2 -68.82 55.39 -19.62
C LYS A 2 -68.70 54.21 -18.63
N THR A 3 -67.47 53.67 -18.57
CA THR A 3 -66.69 53.13 -17.40
C THR A 3 -67.23 51.84 -16.75
N VAL A 4 -66.46 50.79 -16.42
CA VAL A 4 -65.14 50.64 -15.76
C VAL A 4 -64.60 49.24 -16.11
N LEU A 5 -63.29 49.09 -16.39
CA LEU A 5 -62.60 47.78 -16.40
C LEU A 5 -61.73 47.65 -15.13
N PRO A 6 -61.79 46.52 -14.40
CA PRO A 6 -60.73 46.10 -13.49
C PRO A 6 -59.88 44.97 -14.10
N ARG A 7 -58.63 44.93 -13.60
CA ARG A 7 -57.47 44.09 -13.97
C ARG A 7 -57.66 42.59 -13.72
N LEU A 8 -56.64 41.82 -14.16
CA LEU A 8 -56.08 40.54 -13.62
C LEU A 8 -56.17 39.38 -14.66
N TYR A 9 -55.16 38.54 -14.96
CA TYR A 9 -53.89 38.18 -14.34
C TYR A 9 -52.84 37.85 -15.43
N ALA A 10 -51.58 38.27 -15.24
CA ALA A 10 -50.43 37.72 -15.95
C ALA A 10 -49.88 36.54 -15.14
N LEU A 11 -49.80 35.35 -15.75
CA LEU A 11 -49.07 34.21 -15.19
C LEU A 11 -47.56 34.50 -15.31
N TYR A 12 -46.89 34.70 -14.18
CA TYR A 12 -45.43 34.60 -14.09
C TYR A 12 -45.07 33.16 -13.71
N THR A 13 -44.43 32.44 -14.62
CA THR A 13 -43.73 31.19 -14.34
C THR A 13 -42.43 31.53 -13.62
N LEU A 14 -42.37 31.33 -12.30
CA LEU A 14 -41.13 31.43 -11.53
C LEU A 14 -40.39 30.09 -11.66
N PHE A 15 -39.33 30.03 -12.47
CA PHE A 15 -38.34 28.96 -12.38
C PHE A 15 -37.44 29.24 -11.17
N LEU A 16 -37.64 28.49 -10.10
CA LEU A 16 -36.70 28.42 -8.98
C LEU A 16 -35.46 27.66 -9.44
N LEU A 17 -34.40 28.39 -9.80
CA LEU A 17 -33.03 27.86 -9.81
C LEU A 17 -32.59 27.69 -8.35
N GLY A 18 -33.01 26.58 -7.74
CA GLY A 18 -32.38 26.08 -6.53
C GLY A 18 -31.00 25.55 -6.91
N SER A 19 -29.98 26.40 -6.85
CA SER A 19 -28.61 25.94 -6.81
C SER A 19 -28.45 25.13 -5.53
N ALA A 20 -28.50 23.80 -5.64
CA ALA A 20 -28.02 22.91 -4.60
C ALA A 20 -26.54 23.22 -4.42
N LEU A 21 -26.21 24.01 -3.39
CA LEU A 21 -24.86 24.09 -2.86
C LEU A 21 -24.55 22.69 -2.34
N ILE A 22 -23.91 21.87 -3.16
CA ILE A 22 -23.25 20.65 -2.70
C ILE A 22 -22.12 21.17 -1.80
N PRO A 23 -22.16 20.92 -0.48
CA PRO A 23 -21.05 21.32 0.36
C PRO A 23 -19.82 20.52 -0.10
N LEU A 24 -18.82 21.24 -0.60
CA LEU A 24 -17.50 20.68 -0.90
C LEU A 24 -16.83 20.38 0.46
N THR A 25 -17.18 19.26 1.09
CA THR A 25 -16.47 18.81 2.30
C THR A 25 -15.14 18.23 1.85
N ALA A 26 -14.09 19.05 1.87
CA ALA A 26 -12.73 18.55 1.73
C ALA A 26 -12.47 17.56 2.88
N GLN A 27 -11.94 16.39 2.55
CA GLN A 27 -11.56 15.41 3.56
C GLN A 27 -10.47 16.03 4.45
N GLN A 28 -10.74 16.18 5.76
CA GLN A 28 -9.78 16.80 6.67
C GLN A 28 -8.55 15.93 6.90
N TYR A 29 -8.76 14.60 6.95
CA TYR A 29 -7.73 13.57 7.10
C TYR A 29 -7.99 12.45 6.09
N ARG A 30 -6.93 11.85 5.55
CA ARG A 30 -7.05 10.73 4.60
C ARG A 30 -7.79 9.55 5.25
N ALA A 31 -8.60 8.84 4.49
CA ALA A 31 -9.15 7.55 4.95
C ALA A 31 -8.00 6.55 5.16
N ILE A 32 -8.18 5.53 6.00
CA ILE A 32 -7.17 4.49 6.20
C ILE A 32 -7.04 3.61 4.95
N ASP A 33 -8.16 3.33 4.29
CA ASP A 33 -8.23 2.50 3.08
C ASP A 33 -8.03 3.28 1.77
N GLY A 34 -7.70 4.58 1.85
CA GLY A 34 -7.50 5.43 0.68
C GLY A 34 -8.78 5.89 -0.05
N ARG A 35 -9.98 5.47 0.36
CA ARG A 35 -11.23 5.90 -0.29
C ARG A 35 -11.49 7.39 -0.14
N ASN A 36 -12.26 7.93 -1.08
CA ASN A 36 -12.69 9.32 -1.17
C ASN A 36 -11.54 10.33 -1.34
N ASN A 37 -10.36 9.87 -1.80
CA ASN A 37 -9.25 10.75 -2.15
C ASN A 37 -9.58 11.59 -3.40
N ASN A 38 -10.15 10.94 -4.43
CA ASN A 38 -10.69 11.59 -5.62
C ASN A 38 -12.21 11.82 -5.45
N PHE A 39 -12.68 13.03 -5.74
CA PHE A 39 -14.10 13.39 -5.58
C PHE A 39 -15.00 12.85 -6.70
N LEU A 40 -14.45 12.66 -7.89
CA LEU A 40 -15.19 12.14 -9.06
C LEU A 40 -15.21 10.60 -9.05
N GLU A 41 -14.10 10.00 -8.62
CA GLU A 41 -13.89 8.55 -8.63
C GLU A 41 -13.43 8.08 -7.25
N PRO A 42 -14.36 7.92 -6.27
CA PRO A 42 -14.02 7.74 -4.86
C PRO A 42 -13.19 6.49 -4.52
N GLU A 43 -13.17 5.49 -5.41
CA GLU A 43 -12.44 4.24 -5.22
C GLU A 43 -11.02 4.27 -5.83
N TRP A 44 -10.66 5.31 -6.60
CA TRP A 44 -9.33 5.36 -7.23
C TRP A 44 -8.22 5.33 -6.17
N GLY A 45 -7.34 4.35 -6.29
CA GLY A 45 -6.20 4.14 -5.39
C GLY A 45 -6.56 3.63 -4.00
N ALA A 46 -7.83 3.29 -3.73
CA ALA A 46 -8.23 2.66 -2.49
C ALA A 46 -7.69 1.22 -2.37
N ALA A 47 -7.54 0.73 -1.14
CA ALA A 47 -7.23 -0.67 -0.89
C ALA A 47 -8.35 -1.59 -1.43
N GLY A 48 -7.95 -2.71 -2.04
CA GLY A 48 -8.85 -3.70 -2.59
C GLY A 48 -9.33 -3.40 -4.02
N VAL A 49 -8.80 -2.38 -4.69
CA VAL A 49 -9.16 -2.06 -6.09
C VAL A 49 -8.15 -2.62 -7.09
N GLN A 50 -8.57 -2.70 -8.35
CA GLN A 50 -7.75 -3.25 -9.42
C GLN A 50 -6.47 -2.43 -9.66
N VAL A 51 -5.36 -3.11 -9.95
CA VAL A 51 -4.12 -2.45 -10.40
C VAL A 51 -4.30 -1.83 -11.79
N VAL A 52 -3.72 -0.65 -12.00
CA VAL A 52 -3.79 0.03 -13.30
C VAL A 52 -2.95 -0.74 -14.33
N THR A 53 -3.55 -1.03 -15.49
CA THR A 53 -2.83 -1.64 -16.61
C THR A 53 -2.50 -0.58 -17.66
N ALA A 54 -1.22 -0.27 -17.83
CA ALA A 54 -0.75 0.73 -18.81
C ALA A 54 -0.71 0.19 -20.26
N THR A 55 -0.83 -1.12 -20.43
CA THR A 55 -0.75 -1.81 -21.74
C THR A 55 -1.81 -2.89 -21.84
N THR A 56 -1.90 -3.60 -22.97
CA THR A 56 -2.80 -4.76 -23.07
C THR A 56 -2.30 -5.90 -22.19
N VAL A 57 -3.22 -6.63 -21.55
CA VAL A 57 -2.87 -7.89 -20.87
C VAL A 57 -2.30 -8.90 -21.87
N GLY A 58 -1.27 -9.64 -21.44
CA GLY A 58 -0.56 -10.58 -22.29
C GLY A 58 -0.75 -12.02 -21.84
N TYR A 59 -2.00 -12.49 -21.67
CA TYR A 59 -2.32 -13.90 -21.42
C TYR A 59 -2.32 -14.71 -22.73
N GLU A 60 -2.01 -16.01 -22.66
CA GLU A 60 -1.90 -16.90 -23.83
C GLU A 60 -3.23 -17.00 -24.59
N ASP A 61 -4.32 -17.14 -23.85
CA ASP A 61 -5.69 -17.24 -24.34
C ASP A 61 -6.37 -15.86 -24.45
N GLY A 62 -5.67 -14.79 -24.08
CA GLY A 62 -6.24 -13.45 -23.95
C GLY A 62 -7.21 -13.27 -22.78
N ILE A 63 -7.33 -14.25 -21.88
CA ILE A 63 -8.29 -14.24 -20.76
C ILE A 63 -7.56 -14.36 -19.43
N SER A 64 -6.89 -15.49 -19.19
CA SER A 64 -6.28 -15.76 -17.88
C SER A 64 -5.15 -16.78 -17.91
N GLU A 65 -4.92 -17.50 -19.00
CA GLU A 65 -3.86 -18.50 -19.09
C GLU A 65 -2.49 -17.81 -19.13
N PRO A 66 -1.56 -18.13 -18.21
CA PRO A 66 -0.23 -17.53 -18.22
C PRO A 66 0.46 -17.69 -19.57
N ALA A 67 0.88 -16.58 -20.16
CA ALA A 67 1.53 -16.61 -21.47
C ALA A 67 2.93 -17.18 -21.44
N GLY A 68 3.34 -17.65 -22.62
CA GLY A 68 4.72 -18.04 -22.88
C GLY A 68 5.08 -19.48 -22.52
N PRO A 69 4.24 -20.49 -22.83
CA PRO A 69 4.65 -21.90 -22.69
C PRO A 69 5.91 -22.23 -23.52
N GLY A 70 6.20 -21.45 -24.57
CA GLY A 70 7.44 -21.55 -25.36
C GLY A 70 8.57 -20.60 -24.94
N ARG A 71 8.41 -19.80 -23.88
CA ARG A 71 9.45 -18.88 -23.40
C ARG A 71 10.50 -19.64 -22.58
N PRO A 72 11.75 -19.13 -22.48
CA PRO A 72 12.76 -19.77 -21.65
C PRO A 72 12.31 -19.87 -20.19
N ASN A 73 12.69 -20.96 -19.55
CA ASN A 73 12.38 -21.21 -18.14
C ASN A 73 12.85 -20.06 -17.23
N PRO A 74 12.06 -19.62 -16.23
CA PRO A 74 12.44 -18.50 -15.36
C PRO A 74 13.76 -18.70 -14.61
N ARG A 75 14.03 -19.92 -14.11
CA ARG A 75 15.28 -20.22 -13.43
C ARG A 75 16.47 -20.23 -14.39
N PHE A 76 16.29 -20.71 -15.62
CA PHE A 76 17.30 -20.58 -16.66
C PHE A 76 17.65 -19.11 -16.94
N ILE A 77 16.63 -18.24 -17.11
CA ILE A 77 16.84 -16.80 -17.28
C ILE A 77 17.56 -16.19 -16.08
N SER A 78 17.14 -16.56 -14.86
CA SER A 78 17.76 -16.12 -13.61
C SER A 78 19.27 -16.43 -13.59
N ASN A 79 19.64 -17.67 -13.91
CA ASN A 79 21.04 -18.10 -13.96
C ASN A 79 21.82 -17.37 -15.06
N ALA A 80 21.22 -17.15 -16.24
CA ALA A 80 21.90 -16.52 -17.36
C ALA A 80 22.16 -15.02 -17.15
N LEU A 81 21.24 -14.30 -16.49
CA LEU A 81 21.28 -12.84 -16.37
C LEU A 81 21.77 -12.34 -15.02
N PHE A 82 21.44 -13.03 -13.93
CA PHE A 82 21.63 -12.53 -12.56
C PHE A 82 22.69 -13.28 -11.77
N ALA A 83 23.34 -14.30 -12.36
CA ALA A 83 24.49 -14.94 -11.74
C ALA A 83 25.62 -13.92 -11.51
N GLN A 84 26.02 -13.78 -10.26
CA GLN A 84 27.07 -12.84 -9.84
C GLN A 84 28.23 -13.61 -9.22
N THR A 85 29.44 -13.42 -9.76
CA THR A 85 30.67 -14.12 -9.33
C THR A 85 31.54 -13.28 -8.39
N SER A 86 31.21 -12.00 -8.20
CA SER A 86 31.97 -11.06 -7.38
C SER A 86 31.08 -9.93 -6.89
N LEU A 87 31.51 -9.22 -5.84
CA LEU A 87 30.79 -8.05 -5.35
C LEU A 87 30.74 -6.95 -6.44
N LYS A 88 29.54 -6.46 -6.73
CA LYS A 88 29.31 -5.30 -7.59
C LYS A 88 28.75 -4.17 -6.75
N ASN A 89 29.59 -3.19 -6.43
CA ASN A 89 29.15 -1.99 -5.70
C ASN A 89 28.39 -1.05 -6.64
N ASP A 90 27.45 -0.27 -6.09
CA ASP A 90 26.76 0.77 -6.86
C ASP A 90 27.78 1.82 -7.34
N PRO A 91 27.85 2.10 -8.65
CA PRO A 91 28.87 2.99 -9.22
C PRO A 91 28.66 4.46 -8.85
N ARG A 92 27.49 4.83 -8.32
CA ARG A 92 27.20 6.18 -7.83
C ARG A 92 27.47 6.32 -6.32
N GLY A 93 27.90 5.25 -5.65
CA GLY A 93 28.18 5.23 -4.22
C GLY A 93 26.92 5.34 -3.35
N LEU A 94 25.76 4.95 -3.87
CA LEU A 94 24.51 4.98 -3.10
C LEU A 94 24.56 3.98 -1.95
N SER A 95 24.09 4.41 -0.78
CA SER A 95 24.04 3.54 0.41
C SER A 95 22.91 2.51 0.29
N ALA A 96 23.01 1.44 1.08
CA ALA A 96 21.97 0.40 1.17
C ALA A 96 20.60 0.95 1.61
N TYR A 97 20.56 2.12 2.24
CA TYR A 97 19.31 2.83 2.55
C TYR A 97 18.47 3.07 1.28
N THR A 98 19.10 3.31 0.13
CA THR A 98 18.39 3.56 -1.13
C THR A 98 17.50 2.37 -1.52
N TRP A 99 18.01 1.14 -1.37
CA TRP A 99 17.24 -0.06 -1.68
C TRP A 99 16.15 -0.30 -0.61
N ALA A 100 16.52 -0.16 0.67
CA ALA A 100 15.60 -0.40 1.79
C ALA A 100 14.43 0.60 1.79
N TRP A 101 14.69 1.87 1.45
CA TRP A 101 13.66 2.88 1.24
C TRP A 101 12.75 2.51 0.08
N GLY A 102 13.32 2.06 -1.04
CA GLY A 102 12.55 1.60 -2.20
C GLY A 102 11.60 0.46 -1.85
N GLN A 103 12.06 -0.54 -1.09
CA GLN A 103 11.21 -1.62 -0.59
C GLN A 103 10.13 -1.11 0.37
N PHE A 104 10.49 -0.22 1.30
CA PHE A 104 9.53 0.33 2.24
C PHE A 104 8.41 1.11 1.55
N ILE A 105 8.73 1.85 0.47
CA ILE A 105 7.74 2.57 -0.34
C ILE A 105 6.94 1.63 -1.25
N ASP A 106 7.54 0.58 -1.81
CA ASP A 106 6.80 -0.49 -2.51
C ASP A 106 5.71 -1.08 -1.59
N HIS A 107 6.05 -1.28 -0.31
CA HIS A 107 5.11 -1.76 0.70
C HIS A 107 4.09 -0.72 1.17
N ASP A 108 4.25 0.54 0.77
CA ASP A 108 3.27 1.60 1.01
C ASP A 108 2.23 1.67 -0.14
N ILE A 109 2.64 1.34 -1.37
CA ILE A 109 1.82 1.60 -2.57
C ILE A 109 1.28 0.36 -3.27
N THR A 110 1.89 -0.82 -3.05
CA THR A 110 1.48 -2.05 -3.73
C THR A 110 1.64 -3.32 -2.89
N LEU A 111 0.60 -4.16 -2.93
CA LEU A 111 0.58 -5.53 -2.46
C LEU A 111 -0.38 -6.32 -3.34
N VAL A 112 0.10 -7.30 -4.09
CA VAL A 112 -0.81 -8.23 -4.78
C VAL A 112 -0.78 -9.56 -4.03
N PRO A 113 -1.88 -9.94 -3.33
CA PRO A 113 -1.91 -11.19 -2.56
C PRO A 113 -1.73 -12.42 -3.44
N ASP A 114 -1.35 -13.54 -2.83
CA ASP A 114 -1.29 -14.84 -3.49
C ASP A 114 -2.69 -15.48 -3.61
N ASP A 115 -2.93 -16.18 -4.72
CA ASP A 115 -4.01 -17.16 -4.83
C ASP A 115 -3.47 -18.52 -4.37
N HIS A 116 -3.95 -18.96 -3.21
CA HIS A 116 -3.54 -20.23 -2.62
C HIS A 116 -4.06 -21.48 -3.36
N SER A 117 -4.96 -21.31 -4.33
CA SER A 117 -5.55 -22.39 -5.13
C SER A 117 -4.82 -22.63 -6.46
N GLU A 118 -4.07 -21.65 -6.97
CA GLU A 118 -3.43 -21.73 -8.28
C GLU A 118 -1.90 -21.84 -8.14
N SER A 119 -1.36 -23.05 -8.40
CA SER A 119 0.09 -23.27 -8.42
C SER A 119 0.68 -22.99 -9.79
N MET A 120 1.86 -22.37 -9.82
CA MET A 120 2.63 -22.06 -11.03
C MET A 120 4.10 -22.39 -10.79
N ASN A 121 4.38 -23.64 -10.41
CA ASN A 121 5.73 -24.08 -10.05
C ASN A 121 6.76 -23.79 -11.15
N ILE A 122 7.95 -23.35 -10.74
CA ILE A 122 9.07 -23.14 -11.64
C ILE A 122 9.89 -24.42 -11.70
N ALA A 123 9.92 -25.07 -12.86
CA ALA A 123 10.81 -26.22 -13.07
C ALA A 123 12.28 -25.79 -12.92
N VAL A 124 13.06 -26.53 -12.14
CA VAL A 124 14.49 -26.28 -11.99
C VAL A 124 15.24 -27.01 -13.10
N PRO A 125 16.14 -26.34 -13.86
CA PRO A 125 16.99 -27.02 -14.82
C PRO A 125 17.85 -28.11 -14.16
N PRO A 126 18.02 -29.30 -14.78
CA PRO A 126 18.92 -30.32 -14.25
C PRO A 126 20.33 -29.76 -14.04
N PHE A 127 20.99 -30.17 -12.97
CA PHE A 127 22.32 -29.71 -12.57
C PHE A 127 22.36 -28.22 -12.19
N ASP A 128 21.22 -27.62 -11.84
CA ASP A 128 21.22 -26.32 -11.17
C ASP A 128 22.01 -26.41 -9.87
N ALA A 129 23.04 -25.55 -9.73
CA ALA A 129 24.01 -25.63 -8.65
C ALA A 129 23.40 -25.50 -7.23
N PHE A 130 22.22 -24.89 -7.10
CA PHE A 130 21.61 -24.60 -5.81
C PHE A 130 20.44 -25.53 -5.50
N PHE A 131 19.58 -25.76 -6.48
CA PHE A 131 18.32 -26.46 -6.27
C PHE A 131 18.35 -27.93 -6.71
N ASP A 132 19.11 -28.28 -7.75
CA ASP A 132 19.20 -29.66 -8.28
C ASP A 132 20.64 -30.05 -8.67
N PRO A 133 21.62 -30.01 -7.74
CA PRO A 133 23.02 -30.27 -8.06
C PRO A 133 23.28 -31.69 -8.56
N ALA A 134 22.41 -32.65 -8.22
CA ALA A 134 22.51 -34.03 -8.68
C ALA A 134 21.92 -34.25 -10.08
N GLY A 135 21.25 -33.26 -10.66
CA GLY A 135 20.64 -33.34 -12.00
C GLY A 135 19.51 -34.35 -12.09
N THR A 136 18.68 -34.42 -11.05
CA THR A 136 17.51 -35.31 -11.02
C THR A 136 16.47 -34.92 -12.07
N GLY A 137 16.39 -33.63 -12.42
CA GLY A 137 15.42 -33.08 -13.37
C GLY A 137 13.98 -33.05 -12.85
N SER A 138 13.77 -33.29 -11.55
CA SER A 138 12.43 -33.34 -10.93
C SER A 138 12.19 -32.23 -9.91
N VAL A 139 13.20 -31.42 -9.60
CA VAL A 139 13.07 -30.33 -8.61
C VAL A 139 12.24 -29.19 -9.18
N VAL A 140 11.39 -28.61 -8.34
CA VAL A 140 10.62 -27.40 -8.65
C VAL A 140 10.79 -26.39 -7.53
N ILE A 141 10.77 -25.10 -7.89
CA ILE A 141 10.57 -24.01 -6.92
C ILE A 141 9.06 -23.77 -6.83
N PRO A 142 8.42 -23.96 -5.66
CA PRO A 142 7.01 -23.71 -5.50
C PRO A 142 6.70 -22.22 -5.71
N MET A 143 5.69 -21.93 -6.52
CA MET A 143 5.19 -20.58 -6.73
C MET A 143 3.67 -20.66 -6.90
N ARG A 144 2.97 -19.63 -6.43
CA ARG A 144 1.54 -19.45 -6.62
C ARG A 144 1.29 -18.31 -7.59
N ARG A 145 0.14 -18.35 -8.26
CA ARG A 145 -0.32 -17.18 -9.00
C ARG A 145 -0.84 -16.15 -8.03
N SER A 146 -0.79 -14.89 -8.44
CA SER A 146 -1.43 -13.80 -7.71
C SER A 146 -2.95 -13.91 -7.74
N ALA A 147 -3.57 -13.53 -6.62
CA ALA A 147 -5.01 -13.30 -6.51
C ALA A 147 -5.47 -12.24 -7.52
N TYR A 148 -6.73 -12.31 -7.90
CA TYR A 148 -7.32 -11.48 -8.94
C TYR A 148 -8.76 -11.12 -8.58
N ASP A 149 -9.31 -10.12 -9.27
CA ASP A 149 -10.71 -9.74 -9.11
C ASP A 149 -11.63 -10.86 -9.65
N PRO A 150 -12.47 -11.49 -8.81
CA PRO A 150 -13.38 -12.55 -9.23
C PRO A 150 -14.40 -12.14 -10.30
N ALA A 151 -14.63 -10.84 -10.50
CA ALA A 151 -15.47 -10.32 -11.57
C ALA A 151 -14.77 -10.27 -12.94
N THR A 152 -13.47 -10.59 -13.00
CA THR A 152 -12.63 -10.55 -14.20
C THR A 152 -12.17 -11.95 -14.65
N GLY A 153 -11.50 -12.04 -15.80
CA GLY A 153 -11.07 -13.33 -16.35
C GLY A 153 -12.22 -14.14 -16.95
N THR A 154 -13.31 -13.49 -17.35
CA THR A 154 -14.52 -14.14 -17.88
C THR A 154 -14.51 -14.26 -19.41
N GLY A 155 -13.60 -13.57 -20.09
CA GLY A 155 -13.46 -13.62 -21.55
C GLY A 155 -12.43 -12.60 -22.08
N PRO A 156 -12.16 -12.57 -23.39
CA PRO A 156 -11.15 -11.68 -23.97
C PRO A 156 -11.45 -10.18 -23.80
N ASP A 157 -12.72 -9.81 -23.68
CA ASP A 157 -13.17 -8.43 -23.43
C ASP A 157 -13.15 -8.06 -21.93
N ASN A 158 -12.93 -9.04 -21.05
CA ASN A 158 -12.82 -8.87 -19.60
C ASN A 158 -11.77 -9.86 -19.04
N PRO A 159 -10.50 -9.68 -19.42
CA PRO A 159 -9.43 -10.57 -19.00
C PRO A 159 -9.15 -10.42 -17.50
N ARG A 160 -8.40 -11.36 -16.93
CA ARG A 160 -8.05 -11.37 -15.51
C ARG A 160 -7.29 -10.09 -15.13
N VAL A 161 -7.69 -9.45 -14.04
CA VAL A 161 -7.03 -8.27 -13.47
C VAL A 161 -6.73 -8.49 -12.00
N HIS A 162 -5.56 -8.06 -11.54
CA HIS A 162 -5.11 -8.22 -10.16
C HIS A 162 -5.60 -7.08 -9.27
N ILE A 163 -5.76 -7.38 -7.99
CA ILE A 163 -6.17 -6.40 -6.98
C ILE A 163 -4.94 -5.94 -6.19
N ASN A 164 -4.85 -4.64 -5.94
CA ASN A 164 -3.95 -4.10 -4.93
C ASN A 164 -4.61 -4.24 -3.55
N GLY A 165 -4.02 -5.04 -2.66
CA GLY A 165 -4.51 -5.27 -1.30
C GLY A 165 -4.30 -4.09 -0.35
N ILE A 166 -3.52 -3.09 -0.73
CA ILE A 166 -3.26 -1.86 0.03
C ILE A 166 -3.57 -0.61 -0.81
N THR A 167 -3.44 0.58 -0.20
CA THR A 167 -3.67 1.85 -0.92
C THR A 167 -2.60 2.04 -2.00
N ALA A 168 -2.92 2.80 -3.05
CA ALA A 168 -1.98 3.14 -4.12
C ALA A 168 -1.27 4.49 -3.89
N PHE A 169 -1.52 5.13 -2.74
CA PHE A 169 -0.97 6.44 -2.41
C PHE A 169 0.29 6.29 -1.58
N ILE A 170 1.22 7.24 -1.69
CA ILE A 170 2.26 7.40 -0.68
C ILE A 170 1.62 8.11 0.51
N ASP A 171 0.94 7.37 1.38
CA ASP A 171 0.16 7.91 2.51
C ASP A 171 0.52 7.30 3.87
N ALA A 172 1.66 6.59 3.90
CA ALA A 172 2.19 5.92 5.08
C ALA A 172 1.32 4.74 5.57
N SER A 173 0.53 4.09 4.70
CA SER A 173 -0.15 2.83 5.02
C SER A 173 0.82 1.72 5.46
N ALA A 174 2.09 1.74 5.06
CA ALA A 174 3.12 0.84 5.61
C ALA A 174 3.33 1.03 7.13
N VAL A 175 3.01 2.21 7.66
CA VAL A 175 3.08 2.53 9.10
C VAL A 175 1.74 2.30 9.79
N TYR A 176 0.64 2.71 9.16
CA TYR A 176 -0.69 2.80 9.79
C TYR A 176 -1.65 1.65 9.43
N GLY A 177 -1.33 0.84 8.42
CA GLY A 177 -2.24 -0.12 7.81
C GLY A 177 -3.08 0.49 6.68
N ALA A 178 -3.69 -0.39 5.90
CA ALA A 178 -4.60 -0.05 4.80
C ALA A 178 -6.06 -0.43 5.10
N ASP A 179 -6.34 -0.85 6.34
CA ASP A 179 -7.67 -1.18 6.83
C ASP A 179 -7.86 -0.67 8.28
N GLU A 180 -9.10 -0.33 8.63
CA GLU A 180 -9.45 0.27 9.93
C GLU A 180 -9.16 -0.66 11.11
N GLU A 181 -9.25 -1.98 10.94
CA GLU A 181 -9.01 -2.95 12.01
C GLU A 181 -7.54 -2.95 12.41
N ARG A 182 -6.63 -3.03 11.43
CA ARG A 182 -5.19 -2.93 11.65
C ARG A 182 -4.80 -1.56 12.20
N ALA A 183 -5.33 -0.48 11.63
CA ALA A 183 -5.03 0.87 12.10
C ALA A 183 -5.47 1.08 13.56
N ALA A 184 -6.67 0.61 13.92
CA ALA A 184 -7.15 0.64 15.30
C ALA A 184 -6.29 -0.24 16.21
N TRP A 185 -5.94 -1.46 15.78
CA TRP A 185 -5.12 -2.36 16.59
C TRP A 185 -3.73 -1.79 16.85
N LEU A 186 -3.12 -1.07 15.90
CA LEU A 186 -1.79 -0.47 16.09
C LEU A 186 -1.78 0.73 17.05
N ARG A 187 -2.93 1.35 17.35
CA ARG A 187 -3.04 2.54 18.20
C ARG A 187 -3.06 2.17 19.69
N SER A 188 -2.43 3.02 20.52
CA SER A 188 -2.56 2.93 21.98
C SER A 188 -3.86 3.56 22.49
N PHE A 189 -4.49 4.42 21.67
CA PHE A 189 -5.59 5.31 22.06
C PHE A 189 -5.27 6.19 23.28
N ALA A 190 -3.97 6.46 23.48
CA ALA A 190 -3.48 7.37 24.50
C ALA A 190 -2.39 8.28 23.94
N GLY A 191 -2.65 9.60 23.99
CA GLY A 191 -1.73 10.64 23.54
C GLY A 191 -1.50 10.66 22.02
N GLY A 192 -2.42 10.11 21.24
CA GLY A 192 -2.36 9.99 19.79
C GLY A 192 -1.39 8.91 19.29
N ARG A 193 -0.82 8.08 20.18
CA ARG A 193 0.35 7.24 19.88
C ARG A 193 0.01 5.90 19.24
N LEU A 194 1.01 5.34 18.57
CA LEU A 194 1.07 3.92 18.23
C LEU A 194 1.62 3.10 19.40
N LYS A 195 1.15 1.85 19.53
CA LYS A 195 1.66 0.86 20.48
C LYS A 195 3.15 0.63 20.24
N VAL A 196 3.88 0.35 21.32
CA VAL A 196 5.29 -0.02 21.30
C VAL A 196 5.52 -1.15 22.30
N SER A 197 6.55 -1.95 22.06
CA SER A 197 7.13 -2.85 23.04
C SER A 197 8.38 -2.25 23.68
N THR A 198 8.95 -2.98 24.65
CA THR A 198 10.20 -2.64 25.33
C THR A 198 11.28 -2.16 24.36
N GLY A 199 11.88 -0.99 24.65
CA GLY A 199 12.91 -0.38 23.80
C GLY A 199 12.35 0.47 22.65
N ASN A 200 11.09 0.88 22.72
CA ASN A 200 10.41 1.62 21.65
C ASN A 200 10.46 0.87 20.31
N LEU A 201 10.31 -0.45 20.36
CA LEU A 201 10.20 -1.30 19.17
C LEU A 201 8.71 -1.45 18.80
N PRO A 202 8.38 -1.95 17.60
CA PRO A 202 7.00 -2.30 17.29
C PRO A 202 6.40 -3.26 18.34
N PRO A 203 5.07 -3.28 18.52
CA PRO A 203 4.42 -4.22 19.41
C PRO A 203 4.55 -5.65 18.86
N PHE A 204 4.63 -6.62 19.76
CA PHE A 204 4.42 -8.03 19.40
C PHE A 204 2.94 -8.34 19.20
N ASN A 205 2.63 -9.46 18.55
CA ASN A 205 1.29 -10.06 18.39
C ASN A 205 0.66 -10.58 19.70
N THR A 206 0.86 -9.87 20.80
CA THR A 206 0.48 -10.28 22.16
C THR A 206 -0.44 -9.27 22.80
N THR A 207 -1.18 -9.70 23.83
CA THR A 207 -2.22 -8.88 24.49
C THR A 207 -1.69 -7.58 25.11
N THR A 208 -0.41 -7.54 25.46
CA THR A 208 0.24 -6.32 25.98
C THR A 208 1.19 -5.68 24.97
N GLY A 209 1.37 -6.28 23.78
CA GLY A 209 2.40 -5.90 22.82
C GLY A 209 3.84 -6.28 23.23
N GLU A 210 4.04 -6.98 24.35
CA GLU A 210 5.37 -7.43 24.81
C GLU A 210 5.60 -8.90 24.48
N LEU A 211 6.84 -9.29 24.19
CA LEU A 211 7.21 -10.66 23.80
C LEU A 211 6.76 -11.74 24.80
N GLY A 212 6.73 -11.42 26.10
CA GLY A 212 6.41 -12.39 27.16
C GLY A 212 4.93 -12.58 27.45
N ALA A 213 4.04 -11.83 26.78
CA ALA A 213 2.60 -11.91 27.02
C ALA A 213 1.91 -12.97 26.13
N PRO A 214 0.70 -13.44 26.49
CA PRO A 214 -0.07 -14.34 25.64
C PRO A 214 -0.38 -13.72 24.28
N ILE A 215 -0.43 -14.55 23.23
CA ILE A 215 -0.85 -14.13 21.88
C ILE A 215 -2.23 -13.47 21.96
N ASP A 216 -2.38 -12.31 21.31
CA ASP A 216 -3.68 -11.65 21.16
C ASP A 216 -4.42 -12.26 19.97
N PRO A 217 -5.60 -12.88 20.18
CA PRO A 217 -6.38 -13.48 19.11
C PRO A 217 -6.92 -12.47 18.09
N ASN A 218 -6.93 -11.17 18.42
CA ASN A 218 -7.36 -10.10 17.53
C ASN A 218 -6.19 -9.43 16.79
N THR A 219 -4.99 -10.00 16.86
CA THR A 219 -3.84 -9.42 16.16
C THR A 219 -4.03 -9.52 14.63
N PRO A 220 -3.76 -8.43 13.88
CA PRO A 220 -3.67 -8.49 12.43
C PRO A 220 -2.66 -9.54 11.93
N ALA A 221 -3.01 -10.18 10.82
CA ALA A 221 -2.13 -11.17 10.19
C ALA A 221 -0.82 -10.54 9.69
N MET A 222 0.27 -11.29 9.80
CA MET A 222 1.58 -10.93 9.25
C MET A 222 2.07 -12.07 8.36
N ALA A 223 2.68 -11.73 7.23
CA ALA A 223 3.35 -12.69 6.37
C ALA A 223 4.63 -13.17 7.06
N MET A 224 4.67 -14.45 7.45
CA MET A 224 5.79 -15.02 8.18
C MET A 224 6.49 -16.09 7.35
N PRO A 225 7.79 -15.91 7.01
CA PRO A 225 8.54 -16.89 6.23
C PRO A 225 8.85 -18.17 7.03
N PHE A 226 8.70 -18.14 8.35
CA PHE A 226 9.05 -19.25 9.24
C PHE A 226 7.82 -19.73 10.03
N PRO A 227 7.27 -20.93 9.75
CA PRO A 227 6.04 -21.42 10.35
C PRO A 227 6.15 -21.76 11.84
N PHE A 228 7.34 -21.72 12.43
CA PHE A 228 7.60 -22.08 13.83
C PHE A 228 7.73 -20.87 14.76
N VAL A 229 7.79 -19.65 14.22
CA VAL A 229 7.85 -18.43 15.02
C VAL A 229 6.43 -18.12 15.50
N GLN A 230 6.23 -18.03 16.81
CA GLN A 230 4.92 -17.77 17.42
C GLN A 230 4.73 -16.30 17.84
N HIS A 231 5.84 -15.59 18.04
CA HIS A 231 5.83 -14.19 18.44
C HIS A 231 6.57 -13.36 17.41
N TRP A 232 5.92 -12.32 16.89
CA TRP A 232 6.47 -11.46 15.86
C TRP A 232 6.01 -10.02 16.06
N PHE A 233 6.75 -9.09 15.47
CA PHE A 233 6.37 -7.69 15.45
C PHE A 233 5.17 -7.47 14.53
N VAL A 234 4.30 -6.54 14.90
CA VAL A 234 3.13 -6.13 14.14
C VAL A 234 3.30 -4.68 13.73
N VAL A 235 3.12 -4.40 12.44
CA VAL A 235 3.30 -3.09 11.81
C VAL A 235 2.21 -2.85 10.76
N GLY A 236 2.20 -1.68 10.11
CA GLY A 236 1.18 -1.32 9.12
C GLY A 236 1.09 -2.27 7.93
N ASP A 237 2.22 -2.70 7.36
CA ASP A 237 2.24 -3.66 6.24
C ASP A 237 2.50 -5.10 6.72
N GLU A 238 1.78 -6.08 6.17
CA GLU A 238 1.88 -7.48 6.62
C GLU A 238 3.24 -8.12 6.36
N ARG A 239 4.02 -7.59 5.43
CA ARG A 239 5.34 -8.12 5.05
C ARG A 239 6.47 -7.45 5.84
N GLY A 240 6.18 -6.60 6.83
CA GLY A 240 7.18 -5.81 7.55
C GLY A 240 8.27 -6.61 8.29
N ASN A 241 8.09 -7.93 8.47
CA ASN A 241 9.07 -8.85 9.06
C ASN A 241 9.95 -9.58 8.03
N GLU A 242 9.86 -9.27 6.74
CA GLU A 242 10.59 -9.98 5.67
C GLU A 242 12.11 -9.94 5.88
N ASN A 243 12.65 -8.79 6.26
CA ASN A 243 14.07 -8.61 6.55
C ASN A 243 14.31 -7.50 7.60
N PRO A 244 15.45 -7.49 8.29
CA PRO A 244 15.70 -6.54 9.38
C PRO A 244 15.84 -5.07 8.93
N PHE A 245 16.21 -4.79 7.67
CA PHE A 245 16.29 -3.42 7.16
C PHE A 245 14.90 -2.82 6.99
N LEU A 246 13.97 -3.59 6.43
CA LEU A 246 12.56 -3.20 6.30
C LEU A 246 11.93 -2.97 7.68
N LEU A 247 12.11 -3.91 8.61
CA LEU A 247 11.60 -3.76 9.98
C LEU A 247 12.18 -2.53 10.70
N ALA A 248 13.44 -2.19 10.44
CA ALA A 248 14.06 -0.97 10.96
C ALA A 248 13.38 0.30 10.41
N MET A 249 12.96 0.30 9.14
CA MET A 249 12.19 1.41 8.55
C MET A 249 10.82 1.57 9.22
N HIS A 250 10.08 0.47 9.42
CA HIS A 250 8.83 0.51 10.19
C HIS A 250 9.04 1.06 11.60
N THR A 251 10.10 0.60 12.29
CA THR A 251 10.45 1.07 13.63
C THR A 251 10.77 2.57 13.65
N LEU A 252 11.49 3.05 12.64
CA LEU A 252 11.87 4.46 12.51
C LEU A 252 10.63 5.36 12.41
N PHE A 253 9.70 5.04 11.50
CA PHE A 253 8.51 5.88 11.31
C PHE A 253 7.47 5.74 12.40
N LEU A 254 7.39 4.58 13.06
CA LEU A 254 6.61 4.43 14.28
C LEU A 254 7.13 5.38 15.37
N ARG A 255 8.46 5.40 15.58
CA ARG A 255 9.08 6.31 16.54
C ARG A 255 8.88 7.77 16.16
N GLU A 256 8.97 8.10 14.88
CA GLU A 256 8.72 9.46 14.39
C GLU A 256 7.28 9.90 14.65
N HIS A 257 6.30 9.04 14.39
CA HIS A 257 4.91 9.31 14.74
C HIS A 257 4.75 9.61 16.24
N ASN A 258 5.32 8.77 17.11
CA ASN A 258 5.22 8.94 18.56
C ASN A 258 5.97 10.19 19.06
N ARG A 259 7.09 10.57 18.42
CA ARG A 259 7.80 11.83 18.68
C ARG A 259 6.92 13.03 18.34
N LEU A 260 6.34 13.05 17.13
CA LEU A 260 5.43 14.10 16.68
C LEU A 260 4.20 14.23 17.58
N CYS A 261 3.61 13.12 18.03
CA CYS A 261 2.51 13.15 18.98
C CYS A 261 2.89 13.84 20.30
N ALA A 262 4.10 13.60 20.80
CA ALA A 262 4.58 14.25 22.02
C ALA A 262 4.74 15.76 21.84
N GLU A 263 5.36 16.20 20.74
CA GLU A 263 5.53 17.62 20.42
C GLU A 263 4.19 18.33 20.22
N LEU A 264 3.27 17.71 19.46
CA LEU A 264 1.93 18.25 19.25
C LEU A 264 1.12 18.34 20.56
N ALA A 265 1.31 17.42 21.50
CA ALA A 265 0.63 17.48 22.80
C ALA A 265 1.16 18.63 23.68
N GLU A 266 2.44 18.98 23.56
CA GLU A 266 3.03 20.15 24.24
C GLU A 266 2.56 21.47 23.61
N GLU A 267 2.53 21.55 22.27
CA GLU A 267 2.09 22.74 21.54
C GLU A 267 0.57 22.95 21.60
N HIS A 268 -0.19 21.86 21.69
CA HIS A 268 -1.65 21.87 21.70
C HIS A 268 -2.23 21.05 22.86
N PRO A 269 -2.11 21.51 24.13
CA PRO A 269 -2.54 20.75 25.30
C PRO A 269 -4.03 20.40 25.37
N ALA A 270 -4.86 21.08 24.58
CA ALA A 270 -6.30 20.85 24.51
C ALA A 270 -6.72 19.83 23.43
N TRP A 271 -5.79 19.34 22.61
CA TRP A 271 -6.11 18.38 21.57
C TRP A 271 -6.42 16.99 22.15
N THR A 272 -7.39 16.33 21.55
CA THR A 272 -7.77 14.95 21.88
C THR A 272 -6.75 13.94 21.32
N ASP A 273 -6.82 12.69 21.80
CA ASP A 273 -6.05 11.56 21.25
C ASP A 273 -6.17 11.49 19.71
N GLU A 274 -7.39 11.58 19.21
CA GLU A 274 -7.67 11.51 17.78
C GLU A 274 -7.07 12.68 17.00
N GLN A 275 -7.13 13.90 17.54
CA GLN A 275 -6.52 15.06 16.89
C GLN A 275 -5.00 14.92 16.82
N LEU A 276 -4.36 14.46 17.90
CA LEU A 276 -2.92 14.20 17.92
C LEU A 276 -2.53 13.12 16.91
N TYR A 277 -3.22 11.98 16.91
CA TYR A 277 -2.98 10.86 15.99
C TYR A 277 -3.07 11.31 14.53
N GLN A 278 -4.16 11.98 14.14
CA GLN A 278 -4.39 12.36 12.75
C GLN A 278 -3.39 13.42 12.26
N HIS A 279 -3.02 14.38 13.12
CA HIS A 279 -2.01 15.38 12.75
C HIS A 279 -0.62 14.75 12.62
N ALA A 280 -0.21 13.88 13.54
CA ALA A 280 1.05 13.16 13.44
C ALA A 280 1.08 12.24 12.20
N ARG A 281 -0.02 11.51 11.92
CA ARG A 281 -0.18 10.71 10.71
C ARG A 281 -0.03 11.53 9.43
N LYS A 282 -0.68 12.69 9.37
CA LYS A 282 -0.58 13.63 8.24
C LYS A 282 0.85 14.10 8.02
N LEU A 283 1.58 14.43 9.08
CA LEU A 283 2.98 14.87 9.00
C LEU A 283 3.90 13.73 8.54
N VAL A 284 3.75 12.51 9.06
CA VAL A 284 4.54 11.35 8.61
C VAL A 284 4.33 11.06 7.13
N GLY A 285 3.07 11.06 6.64
CA GLY A 285 2.79 10.90 5.21
C GLY A 285 3.45 12.00 4.36
N ALA A 286 3.42 13.26 4.82
CA ALA A 286 4.10 14.36 4.14
C ALA A 286 5.63 14.20 4.12
N LEU A 287 6.23 13.75 5.23
CA LEU A 287 7.66 13.45 5.30
C LEU A 287 8.05 12.35 4.31
N MET A 288 7.28 11.26 4.24
CA MET A 288 7.54 10.17 3.29
C MET A 288 7.44 10.65 1.84
N GLN A 289 6.41 11.44 1.50
CA GLN A 289 6.27 12.04 0.18
C GLN A 289 7.46 12.95 -0.17
N ALA A 290 7.88 13.83 0.74
CA ALA A 290 9.03 14.71 0.54
C ALA A 290 10.31 13.90 0.29
N ILE A 291 10.60 12.89 1.12
CA ILE A 291 11.78 12.02 0.93
C ILE A 291 11.72 11.33 -0.44
N VAL A 292 10.56 10.80 -0.86
CA VAL A 292 10.42 10.15 -2.16
C VAL A 292 10.70 11.10 -3.31
N TYR A 293 10.00 12.24 -3.36
CA TYR A 293 9.98 13.11 -4.52
C TYR A 293 11.17 14.08 -4.59
N GLU A 294 11.68 14.53 -3.44
CA GLU A 294 12.73 15.55 -3.36
C GLU A 294 14.14 14.95 -3.19
N GLU A 295 14.26 13.76 -2.60
CA GLU A 295 15.56 13.17 -2.28
C GLU A 295 15.82 11.85 -3.00
N TRP A 296 14.94 10.86 -2.84
CA TRP A 296 15.18 9.49 -3.28
C TRP A 296 15.09 9.33 -4.80
N LEU A 297 14.00 9.78 -5.44
CA LEU A 297 13.87 9.73 -6.90
C LEU A 297 14.98 10.52 -7.63
N PRO A 298 15.32 11.77 -7.24
CA PRO A 298 16.44 12.49 -7.84
C PRO A 298 17.79 11.78 -7.69
N THR A 299 18.03 11.13 -6.54
CA THR A 299 19.25 10.33 -6.30
C THR A 299 19.33 9.13 -7.26
N LEU A 300 18.19 8.56 -7.63
CA LEU A 300 18.11 7.51 -8.65
C LEU A 300 18.26 8.04 -10.09
N GLY A 301 18.29 9.35 -10.28
CA GLY A 301 18.35 10.01 -11.59
C GLY A 301 16.96 10.29 -12.20
N VAL A 302 15.88 10.04 -11.45
CA VAL A 302 14.51 10.34 -11.88
C VAL A 302 14.21 11.80 -11.53
N ARG A 303 13.90 12.61 -12.55
CA ARG A 303 13.53 14.02 -12.37
C ARG A 303 12.10 14.23 -12.83
N LEU A 304 11.22 14.55 -11.88
CA LEU A 304 9.85 14.93 -12.17
C LEU A 304 9.77 16.42 -12.55
N GLN A 305 8.72 16.78 -13.28
CA GLN A 305 8.40 18.19 -13.50
C GLN A 305 7.98 18.83 -12.17
N PRO A 306 8.23 20.14 -11.98
CA PRO A 306 7.74 20.85 -10.81
C PRO A 306 6.24 20.63 -10.62
N TYR A 307 5.82 20.38 -9.38
CA TYR A 307 4.41 20.26 -9.05
C TYR A 307 3.68 21.57 -9.35
N ASN A 308 2.56 21.47 -10.07
CA ASN A 308 1.74 22.64 -10.42
C ASN A 308 0.42 22.66 -9.63
N SER A 309 -0.36 21.59 -9.75
CA SER A 309 -1.65 21.46 -9.08
C SER A 309 -2.09 19.99 -9.03
N TYR A 310 -3.05 19.69 -8.17
CA TYR A 310 -3.78 18.42 -8.21
C TYR A 310 -4.61 18.33 -9.49
N ASN A 311 -4.58 17.18 -10.16
CA ASN A 311 -5.40 16.89 -11.34
C ASN A 311 -6.42 15.80 -10.98
N PRO A 312 -7.74 16.11 -10.91
CA PRO A 312 -8.75 15.12 -10.52
C PRO A 312 -9.10 14.10 -11.62
N TYR A 313 -8.52 14.22 -12.81
CA TYR A 313 -8.83 13.36 -13.96
C TYR A 313 -7.78 12.27 -14.24
N THR A 314 -6.72 12.20 -13.44
CA THR A 314 -5.59 11.28 -13.61
C THR A 314 -5.15 10.70 -12.28
#